data_AF-A0A358U9Y2-F1
#
_entry.id   AF-A0A358U9Y2-F1
#
_cell.length_a   1.000
_cell.length_b   1.000
_cell.length_c   1.000
_cell.angle_alpha   90.00
_cell.angle_beta   90.00
_cell.angle_gamma   90.00
#
_symmetry.space_group_name_H-M   'P 1'
#
loop_
_entity.id
_entity.type
_entity.pdbx_description
1 polymer ?
#
loop_
_entity_poly.entity_id
_entity_poly.type
_entity_poly.pdbx_seq_one_letter_code
_entity_poly.pdbx_strand_id
1 'polypeptide(L)'
;VARVVEAAHGCGLIIKVIIETCLLSEDEKEMVSKIVKRAGADYIKTSTGFAGGGATVEDVSNLKAWVGENVKVKASGGIRTREFALELIEAGAERLGTSAVLV
;
A
#
# COMPACT_ATOMS: atom_id res chain seq x y z
N VAL A 1 -2.47 -1.36 15.22
CA VAL A 1 -1.65 -1.99 14.14
C VAL A 1 -0.77 -3.10 14.69
N ALA A 2 0.20 -2.81 15.58
CA ALA A 2 1.17 -3.81 16.10
C ALA A 2 0.54 -5.13 16.58
N ARG A 3 -0.51 -5.09 17.42
CA ARG A 3 -1.18 -6.31 17.90
C ARG A 3 -1.71 -7.23 16.79
N VAL A 4 -2.16 -6.66 15.66
CA VAL A 4 -2.67 -7.44 14.53
C VAL A 4 -1.50 -8.01 13.71
N VAL A 5 -0.39 -7.26 13.62
CA VAL A 5 0.86 -7.74 13.00
C VAL A 5 1.40 -8.93 13.79
N GLU A 6 1.54 -8.80 15.11
CA GLU A 6 1.99 -9.87 16.01
C GLU A 6 1.10 -11.11 15.90
N ALA A 7 -0.23 -10.95 15.90
CA ALA A 7 -1.15 -12.06 15.73
C ALA A 7 -1.00 -12.76 14.37
N ALA A 8 -0.85 -12.00 13.28
CA ALA A 8 -0.64 -12.55 11.94
C ALA A 8 0.69 -13.33 11.87
N HIS A 9 1.78 -12.72 12.34
CA HIS A 9 3.11 -13.34 12.35
C HIS A 9 3.18 -14.56 13.27
N GLY A 10 2.49 -14.55 14.41
CA GLY A 10 2.37 -15.71 15.30
C GLY A 10 1.69 -16.92 14.65
N CYS A 11 0.88 -16.68 13.61
CA CYS A 11 0.27 -17.71 12.77
C CYS A 11 1.06 -17.98 11.47
N GLY A 12 2.23 -17.37 11.28
CA GLY A 12 3.03 -17.48 10.06
C GLY A 12 2.42 -16.80 8.83
N LEU A 13 1.52 -15.81 9.02
CA LEU A 13 0.81 -15.12 7.95
C LEU A 13 1.43 -13.76 7.62
N ILE A 14 1.38 -13.38 6.34
CA ILE A 14 1.73 -12.04 5.85
C ILE A 14 0.57 -11.08 6.09
N ILE A 15 0.86 -9.90 6.64
CA ILE A 15 -0.14 -8.85 6.86
C ILE A 15 0.07 -7.64 5.94
N LYS A 16 -1.04 -7.00 5.56
CA LYS A 16 -1.05 -5.77 4.76
C LYS A 16 -1.93 -4.74 5.45
N VAL A 17 -1.41 -3.54 5.68
CA VAL A 17 -2.14 -2.44 6.33
C VAL A 17 -2.64 -1.48 5.27
N ILE A 18 -3.97 -1.36 5.14
CA ILE A 18 -4.60 -0.38 4.24
C ILE A 18 -4.70 0.94 4.97
N ILE A 19 -4.22 2.02 4.36
CA ILE A 19 -4.25 3.36 4.97
C ILE A 19 -5.33 4.27 4.38
N GLU A 20 -5.93 3.88 3.26
CA GLU A 20 -6.94 4.63 2.53
C GLU A 20 -6.47 6.04 2.14
N THR A 21 -5.47 6.09 1.25
CA THR A 21 -4.75 7.33 0.88
C THR A 21 -5.67 8.47 0.45
N CYS A 22 -6.81 8.21 -0.20
CA CYS A 22 -7.71 9.25 -0.68
C CYS A 22 -8.43 10.03 0.43
N LEU A 23 -8.34 9.59 1.69
CA LEU A 23 -8.93 10.26 2.85
C LEU A 23 -7.89 10.95 3.76
N LEU A 24 -6.61 10.86 3.41
CA LEU A 24 -5.51 11.38 4.20
C LEU A 24 -4.81 12.53 3.47
N SER A 25 -4.40 13.54 4.22
CA SER A 25 -3.41 14.52 3.76
C SER A 25 -2.03 13.88 3.61
N GLU A 26 -1.11 14.52 2.87
CA GLU A 26 0.27 14.01 2.72
C GLU A 26 0.97 13.82 4.07
N ASP A 27 0.84 14.79 4.99
CA ASP A 27 1.42 14.70 6.33
C ASP A 27 0.89 13.49 7.12
N GLU A 28 -0.41 13.20 6.99
CA GLU A 28 -1.02 12.02 7.59
C GLU A 28 -0.53 10.73 6.94
N LYS A 29 -0.39 10.70 5.60
CA LYS A 29 0.14 9.52 4.89
C LYS A 29 1.59 9.24 5.32
N GLU A 30 2.42 10.26 5.47
CA GLU A 30 3.80 10.09 5.95
C GLU A 30 3.83 9.57 7.39
N MET A 31 3.06 10.21 8.30
CA MET A 31 2.94 9.80 9.69
C MET A 31 2.49 8.33 9.81
N VAL A 32 1.43 7.95 9.09
CA VAL A 32 0.88 6.59 9.11
C VAL A 32 1.88 5.61 8.52
N SER A 33 2.60 5.97 7.44
CA SER A 33 3.66 5.13 6.86
C SER A 33 4.76 4.81 7.88
N LYS A 34 5.21 5.80 8.66
CA LYS A 34 6.17 5.60 9.76
C LYS A 34 5.58 4.73 10.88
N ILE A 35 4.28 4.80 11.16
CA ILE A 35 3.61 3.91 12.12
C ILE A 35 3.57 2.46 11.59
N VAL A 36 3.19 2.25 10.33
CA VAL A 36 3.16 0.92 9.69
C VAL A 36 4.53 0.28 9.69
N LYS A 37 5.57 1.05 9.34
CA LYS A 37 6.97 0.63 9.41
C LYS A 37 7.38 0.19 10.81
N ARG A 38 7.13 1.03 11.82
CA ARG A 38 7.46 0.73 13.22
C ARG A 38 6.69 -0.48 13.74
N ALA A 39 5.47 -0.71 13.27
CA ALA A 39 4.67 -1.87 13.64
C ALA A 39 5.14 -3.18 12.99
N GLY A 40 6.09 -3.14 12.04
CA GLY A 40 6.65 -4.32 11.40
C GLY A 40 5.73 -5.02 10.40
N ALA A 41 4.74 -4.32 9.82
CA ALA A 41 3.87 -4.93 8.81
C ALA A 41 4.64 -5.28 7.53
N ASP A 42 4.27 -6.36 6.85
CA ASP A 42 4.94 -6.79 5.62
C ASP A 42 4.62 -5.87 4.43
N TYR A 43 3.40 -5.34 4.39
CA TYR A 43 2.94 -4.42 3.36
C TYR A 43 2.20 -3.22 3.92
N ILE A 44 2.42 -2.07 3.30
CA ILE A 44 1.48 -0.94 3.29
C ILE A 44 0.66 -0.98 2.01
N LYS A 45 -0.64 -0.70 2.08
CA LYS A 45 -1.58 -0.76 0.96
C LYS A 45 -2.30 0.58 0.80
N THR A 46 -2.39 1.07 -0.44
CA THR A 46 -2.97 2.40 -0.74
C THR A 46 -4.43 2.49 -0.31
N SER A 47 -5.31 1.71 -0.94
CA SER A 47 -6.77 1.96 -0.88
C SER A 47 -7.60 0.70 -0.70
N THR A 48 -8.82 0.83 -0.17
CA THR A 48 -9.77 -0.30 -0.12
C THR A 48 -10.43 -0.55 -1.47
N GLY A 49 -10.63 0.53 -2.25
CA GLY A 49 -11.42 0.53 -3.49
C GLY A 49 -12.88 0.98 -3.31
N PHE A 50 -13.28 1.40 -2.10
CA PHE A 50 -14.66 1.79 -1.78
C PHE A 50 -14.84 3.28 -1.44
N ALA A 51 -13.77 4.03 -1.18
CA ALA A 51 -13.81 5.42 -0.71
C ALA A 51 -13.76 6.48 -1.82
N GLY A 52 -14.06 6.12 -3.08
CA GLY A 52 -14.11 7.05 -4.22
C GLY A 52 -12.75 7.41 -4.85
N GLY A 53 -11.63 7.19 -4.14
CA GLY A 53 -10.26 7.28 -4.67
C GLY A 53 -9.57 5.92 -4.81
N GLY A 54 -8.42 5.90 -5.49
CA GLY A 54 -7.63 4.69 -5.75
C GLY A 54 -6.14 4.94 -5.62
N ALA A 55 -5.32 4.02 -6.14
CA ALA A 55 -3.88 4.22 -6.18
C ALA A 55 -3.51 5.35 -7.15
N THR A 56 -2.48 6.12 -6.79
CA THR A 56 -1.78 7.05 -7.69
C THR A 56 -0.29 6.69 -7.73
N VAL A 57 0.41 7.09 -8.79
CA VAL A 57 1.87 6.90 -8.92
C VAL A 57 2.61 7.65 -7.80
N GLU A 58 2.17 8.87 -7.50
CA GLU A 58 2.71 9.70 -6.43
C GLU A 58 2.55 9.04 -5.05
N ASP A 59 1.34 8.56 -4.71
CA ASP A 59 1.11 7.84 -3.45
C ASP A 59 2.05 6.63 -3.34
N VAL A 60 2.17 5.83 -4.40
CA VAL A 60 3.03 4.63 -4.36
C VAL A 60 4.49 5.00 -4.12
N SER A 61 5.00 6.00 -4.85
CA SER A 61 6.38 6.48 -4.72
C SER A 61 6.65 7.02 -3.30
N ASN A 62 5.76 7.87 -2.79
CA ASN A 62 5.88 8.47 -1.45
C ASN A 62 5.82 7.38 -0.35
N LEU A 63 4.85 6.48 -0.43
CA LEU A 63 4.75 5.35 0.50
C LEU A 63 6.03 4.52 0.49
N LYS A 64 6.57 4.20 -0.70
CA LYS A 64 7.80 3.40 -0.82
C LYS A 64 8.99 4.12 -0.15
N ALA A 65 9.13 5.41 -0.37
CA ALA A 65 10.18 6.22 0.26
C ALA A 65 10.04 6.25 1.79
N TRP A 66 8.83 6.44 2.31
CA TRP A 66 8.61 6.59 3.76
C TRP A 66 8.71 5.28 4.53
N VAL A 67 8.21 4.17 3.98
CA VAL A 67 8.28 2.88 4.67
C VAL A 67 9.67 2.23 4.55
N GLY A 68 10.42 2.55 3.48
CA GLY A 68 11.77 2.02 3.22
C GLY A 68 11.77 0.58 2.70
N GLU A 69 12.91 -0.11 2.84
CA GLU A 69 13.12 -1.41 2.17
C GLU A 69 12.37 -2.58 2.82
N ASN A 70 12.14 -2.53 4.13
CA ASN A 70 11.61 -3.66 4.90
C ASN A 70 10.08 -3.84 4.78
N VAL A 71 9.37 -2.83 4.29
CA VAL A 71 7.92 -2.88 4.08
C VAL A 71 7.64 -2.69 2.60
N LYS A 72 6.87 -3.61 2.03
CA LYS A 72 6.52 -3.57 0.61
C LYS A 72 5.27 -2.71 0.40
N VAL A 73 5.09 -2.17 -0.79
CA VAL A 73 3.93 -1.38 -1.19
C VAL A 73 3.00 -2.25 -2.03
N LYS A 74 1.71 -2.27 -1.64
CA LYS A 74 0.63 -2.81 -2.46
C LYS A 74 -0.25 -1.67 -2.99
N ALA A 75 -0.14 -1.39 -4.29
CA ALA A 75 -1.04 -0.46 -4.95
C ALA A 75 -2.39 -1.13 -5.25
N SER A 76 -3.50 -0.44 -5.02
CA SER A 76 -4.84 -0.98 -5.34
C SER A 76 -5.90 0.10 -5.44
N GLY A 77 -6.96 -0.20 -6.18
CA GLY A 77 -8.07 0.72 -6.46
C GLY A 77 -7.83 1.45 -7.78
N GLY A 78 -8.77 1.30 -8.72
CA GLY A 78 -8.71 2.00 -10.02
C GLY A 78 -7.74 1.46 -11.06
N ILE A 79 -6.96 0.41 -10.76
CA ILE A 79 -5.95 -0.15 -11.69
C ILE A 79 -6.62 -0.99 -12.78
N ARG A 80 -6.88 -0.39 -13.95
CA ARG A 80 -7.66 -1.04 -15.03
C ARG A 80 -6.90 -1.35 -16.32
N THR A 81 -5.72 -0.76 -16.51
CA THR A 81 -4.93 -0.92 -17.73
C THR A 81 -3.53 -1.45 -17.41
N ARG A 82 -2.93 -2.13 -18.37
CA ARG A 82 -1.56 -2.66 -18.25
C ARG A 82 -0.55 -1.53 -18.09
N GLU A 83 -0.75 -0.42 -18.78
CA GLU A 83 0.11 0.76 -18.76
C GLU A 83 0.17 1.35 -17.34
N PHE A 84 -1.00 1.61 -16.74
CA PHE A 84 -1.05 2.16 -15.39
C PHE A 84 -0.52 1.17 -14.34
N ALA A 85 -0.72 -0.14 -14.55
CA ALA A 85 -0.12 -1.16 -13.71
C ALA A 85 1.42 -1.12 -13.74
N LEU A 86 2.02 -0.90 -14.92
CA LEU A 86 3.48 -0.77 -15.07
C LEU A 86 4.01 0.51 -14.42
N GLU A 87 3.32 1.64 -14.57
CA GLU A 87 3.67 2.90 -13.91
C GLU A 87 3.73 2.74 -12.38
N LEU A 88 2.78 2.02 -11.79
CA LEU A 88 2.77 1.75 -10.35
C LEU A 88 3.90 0.82 -9.91
N ILE A 89 4.28 -0.16 -10.74
CA ILE A 89 5.43 -1.02 -10.47
C ILE A 89 6.73 -0.21 -10.50
N GLU A 90 6.89 0.67 -11.50
CA GLU A 90 8.05 1.55 -11.64
C GLU A 90 8.16 2.53 -10.47
N ALA A 91 7.04 3.06 -9.96
CA ALA A 91 6.99 3.87 -8.74
C ALA A 91 7.29 3.07 -7.45
N GLY A 92 7.42 1.75 -7.51
CA GLY A 92 7.89 0.93 -6.40
C GLY A 92 6.84 0.00 -5.77
N ALA A 93 5.68 -0.21 -6.39
CA ALA A 93 4.73 -1.22 -5.90
C ALA A 93 5.21 -2.64 -6.20
N GLU A 94 5.45 -3.45 -5.16
CA GLU A 94 5.76 -4.87 -5.30
C GLU A 94 4.52 -5.76 -5.46
N ARG A 95 3.32 -5.20 -5.27
CA ARG A 95 2.07 -5.93 -5.51
C ARG A 95 0.96 -5.02 -6.01
N LEU A 96 0.22 -5.48 -7.01
CA LEU A 96 -0.99 -4.81 -7.48
C LEU A 96 -2.25 -5.54 -6.97
N GLY A 97 -3.24 -4.79 -6.51
CA GLY A 97 -4.59 -5.26 -6.19
C GLY A 97 -5.59 -4.74 -7.20
N THR A 98 -5.98 -5.59 -8.15
CA THR A 98 -6.96 -5.28 -9.19
C THR A 98 -7.85 -6.48 -9.47
N SER A 99 -9.06 -6.20 -9.97
CA SER A 99 -10.02 -7.19 -10.51
C SER A 99 -10.04 -7.20 -12.04
N ALA A 100 -9.36 -6.27 -12.71
CA ALA A 100 -9.28 -6.23 -14.16
C ALA A 100 -8.23 -7.22 -14.68
N VAL A 101 -8.48 -7.80 -15.85
CA VAL A 101 -7.46 -8.52 -16.60
C VAL A 101 -6.52 -7.49 -17.21
N LEU A 102 -5.24 -7.54 -16.85
CA LEU A 102 -4.19 -6.64 -17.35
C LEU A 102 -3.46 -7.33 -18.51
N VAL A 103 -4.17 -7.55 -19.62
CA VAL A 103 -3.63 -8.10 -20.87
C VAL A 103 -3.42 -7.00 -21.89
#